data_AF-A0A564ZFV0-F1
#
_entry.id   AF-A0A564ZFV0-F1
#
_cell.length_a   1.000
_cell.length_b   1.000
_cell.length_c   1.000
_cell.angle_alpha   90.00
_cell.angle_beta   90.00
_cell.angle_gamma   90.00
#
_symmetry.space_group_name_H-M   'P 1'
#
loop_
_entity.id
_entity.type
_entity.pdbx_description
1 polymer ?
#
loop_
_entity_poly.entity_id
_entity_poly.type
_entity_poly.pdbx_seq_one_letter_code
_entity_poly.pdbx_strand_id
1 'polypeptide(L)'
;MLGVNVAWDNEADARRFIETYKLPYPVGRDTDGEIGRRYQIEGTPTTFLINPDGSLYGRSRGAMTEEEFHKSIDALLSQKGKP
;
A
#
# COMPACT_ATOMS: atom_id res chain seq x y z
N MET A 1 1.82 8.13 -2.10
CA MET A 1 1.24 6.82 -1.70
C MET A 1 0.16 6.43 -2.70
N LEU A 2 -0.16 5.15 -2.80
CA LEU A 2 -1.28 4.62 -3.58
C LEU A 2 -1.99 3.57 -2.71
N GLY A 3 -3.31 3.68 -2.57
CA GLY A 3 -4.13 2.65 -1.94
C GLY A 3 -4.70 1.68 -2.98
N VAL A 4 -4.82 0.41 -2.62
CA VAL A 4 -5.54 -0.59 -3.41
C VAL A 4 -6.56 -1.27 -2.51
N ASN A 5 -7.84 -1.06 -2.79
CA ASN A 5 -8.93 -1.74 -2.10
C ASN A 5 -9.09 -3.17 -2.65
N VAL A 6 -9.11 -4.15 -1.74
CA VAL A 6 -9.05 -5.58 -2.06
C VAL A 6 -10.37 -6.10 -2.62
N ALA A 7 -10.27 -7.18 -3.40
CA ALA A 7 -11.40 -7.86 -4.06
C ALA A 7 -12.59 -8.19 -3.16
N TRP A 8 -12.34 -8.54 -1.90
CA TRP A 8 -13.36 -9.00 -0.96
C TRP A 8 -13.97 -7.89 -0.09
N ASP A 9 -13.56 -6.63 -0.27
CA ASP A 9 -14.14 -5.50 0.47
C ASP A 9 -15.38 -4.94 -0.24
N ASN A 10 -16.27 -4.31 0.54
CA ASN A 10 -17.46 -3.64 0.04
C ASN A 10 -17.09 -2.31 -0.64
N GLU A 11 -17.43 -2.17 -1.92
CA GLU A 11 -17.07 -0.98 -2.68
C GLU A 11 -17.73 0.31 -2.16
N ALA A 12 -19.00 0.24 -1.74
CA ALA A 12 -19.71 1.40 -1.23
C ALA A 12 -19.10 1.90 0.09
N ASP A 13 -18.72 0.99 0.97
CA ASP A 13 -18.05 1.32 2.24
C ASP A 13 -16.65 1.89 2.00
N ALA A 14 -15.89 1.31 1.07
CA ALA A 14 -14.58 1.83 0.67
C ALA A 14 -14.67 3.26 0.08
N ARG A 15 -15.67 3.52 -0.77
CA ARG A 15 -15.94 4.87 -1.30
C ARG A 15 -16.29 5.86 -0.19
N ARG A 16 -17.18 5.45 0.73
CA ARG A 16 -17.55 6.27 1.90
C ARG A 16 -16.35 6.58 2.80
N PHE A 17 -15.46 5.60 2.98
CA PHE A 17 -14.24 5.78 3.75
C PHE A 17 -13.34 6.86 3.12
N ILE A 18 -13.13 6.81 1.80
CA ILE A 18 -12.34 7.81 1.06
C ILE A 18 -12.93 9.21 1.24
N GLU A 19 -14.25 9.36 1.09
CA GLU A 19 -14.95 10.65 1.23
C GLU A 19 -14.87 11.19 2.66
N THR A 20 -15.03 10.32 3.66
CA THR A 20 -15.05 10.68 5.08
C THR A 20 -13.70 11.16 5.55
N TYR A 21 -12.64 10.40 5.22
CA TYR A 21 -11.28 10.67 5.72
C TYR A 21 -10.44 11.54 4.77
N LYS A 22 -10.97 11.90 3.59
CA LYS A 22 -10.32 12.77 2.59
C LYS A 22 -8.86 12.37 2.34
N LEU A 23 -8.66 11.10 1.98
CA LEU A 23 -7.33 10.53 1.86
C LEU A 23 -6.47 11.36 0.88
N PRO A 24 -5.24 11.76 1.27
CA PRO A 24 -4.40 12.64 0.46
C PRO A 24 -3.65 11.89 -0.65
N TYR A 25 -4.18 10.74 -1.07
CA TYR A 25 -3.57 9.87 -2.07
C TYR A 25 -4.64 9.13 -2.87
N PRO A 26 -4.35 8.75 -4.12
CA PRO A 26 -5.28 7.98 -4.94
C PRO A 26 -5.53 6.58 -4.35
N VAL A 27 -6.74 6.08 -4.56
CA VAL A 27 -7.14 4.72 -4.19
C VAL A 27 -7.77 4.03 -5.39
N GLY A 28 -7.18 2.91 -5.81
CA GLY A 28 -7.72 2.00 -6.83
C GLY A 28 -8.48 0.82 -6.21
N ARG A 29 -9.22 0.08 -7.05
CA ARG A 29 -9.96 -1.13 -6.65
C ARG A 29 -9.43 -2.35 -7.41
N ASP A 30 -9.11 -3.41 -6.70
CA ASP A 30 -8.71 -4.71 -7.26
C ASP A 30 -9.95 -5.55 -7.58
N THR A 31 -10.70 -5.16 -8.62
CA THR A 31 -12.05 -5.67 -8.89
C THR A 31 -12.13 -7.19 -9.02
N ASP A 32 -11.14 -7.82 -9.65
CA ASP A 32 -11.12 -9.27 -9.93
C ASP A 32 -10.10 -10.05 -9.07
N GLY A 33 -9.43 -9.37 -8.14
CA GLY A 33 -8.40 -9.94 -7.28
C GLY A 33 -7.07 -10.21 -7.98
N GLU A 34 -6.87 -9.75 -9.22
CA GLU A 34 -5.63 -9.99 -9.96
C GLU A 34 -4.43 -9.31 -9.27
N ILE A 35 -4.60 -8.09 -8.77
CA ILE A 35 -3.52 -7.38 -8.07
C ILE A 35 -3.16 -8.16 -6.80
N GLY A 36 -4.15 -8.55 -5.99
CA GLY A 36 -3.96 -9.36 -4.79
C GLY A 36 -3.23 -10.67 -5.05
N ARG A 37 -3.60 -11.39 -6.12
CA ARG A 37 -2.91 -12.63 -6.53
C ARG A 37 -1.46 -12.38 -6.96
N ARG A 38 -1.22 -11.38 -7.81
CA ARG A 38 0.13 -11.04 -8.31
C ARG A 38 1.07 -10.59 -7.20
N TYR A 39 0.55 -9.88 -6.21
CA TYR A 39 1.31 -9.40 -5.05
C TYR A 39 1.27 -10.36 -3.85
N GLN A 40 0.64 -11.54 -4.00
CA GLN A 40 0.53 -12.56 -2.96
C GLN A 40 -0.05 -12.03 -1.64
N ILE A 41 -1.15 -11.27 -1.73
CA ILE A 41 -1.86 -10.74 -0.57
C ILE A 41 -2.65 -11.84 0.13
N GLU A 42 -2.22 -12.18 1.34
CA GLU A 42 -2.88 -13.14 2.22
C GLU A 42 -3.89 -12.47 3.17
N GLY A 43 -3.74 -11.15 3.40
CA GLY A 43 -4.58 -10.39 4.31
C GLY A 43 -4.26 -8.90 4.34
N THR A 44 -5.19 -8.14 4.91
CA THR A 44 -5.07 -6.68 5.08
C THR A 44 -4.79 -6.30 6.54
N PRO A 45 -4.07 -5.20 6.79
CA PRO A 45 -3.33 -4.41 5.80
C PRO A 45 -2.02 -5.10 5.38
N THR A 46 -1.59 -4.84 4.14
CA THR A 46 -0.25 -5.19 3.63
C THR A 46 0.29 -3.97 2.88
N THR A 47 1.50 -3.53 3.21
CA THR A 47 2.17 -2.36 2.62
C THR A 47 3.39 -2.81 1.84
N PHE A 48 3.55 -2.32 0.61
CA PHE A 48 4.76 -2.49 -0.19
C PHE A 48 5.52 -1.17 -0.31
N LEU A 49 6.83 -1.25 -0.16
CA LEU A 49 7.76 -0.15 -0.39
C LEU A 49 8.44 -0.44 -1.73
N ILE A 50 8.32 0.49 -2.67
CA ILE A 50 8.79 0.34 -4.05
C ILE A 50 9.79 1.46 -4.32
N ASN A 51 10.94 1.11 -4.89
CA ASN A 51 11.98 2.06 -5.29
C ASN A 51 11.53 2.90 -6.50
N PRO A 52 12.16 4.07 -6.76
CA PRO A 52 11.84 4.90 -7.92
C PRO A 52 11.98 4.19 -9.28
N ASP A 53 12.83 3.16 -9.38
CA ASP A 53 13.02 2.34 -10.58
C ASP A 53 11.93 1.24 -10.75
N GLY A 54 10.98 1.18 -9.83
CA GLY A 54 9.89 0.19 -9.82
C GLY A 54 10.26 -1.14 -9.15
N SER A 55 11.48 -1.31 -8.65
CA SER A 55 11.87 -2.53 -7.93
C SER A 55 11.29 -2.57 -6.51
N LEU A 56 10.99 -3.77 -6.02
CA LEU A 56 10.48 -3.96 -4.66
C LEU A 56 11.60 -3.74 -3.63
N TYR A 57 11.44 -2.75 -2.76
CA TYR A 57 12.34 -2.54 -1.61
C TYR A 57 11.98 -3.44 -0.44
N GLY A 58 10.69 -3.51 -0.10
CA GLY A 58 10.25 -4.27 1.06
C GLY A 58 8.74 -4.42 1.17
N ARG A 59 8.30 -5.30 2.08
CA ARG A 59 6.88 -5.50 2.41
C ARG A 59 6.70 -5.55 3.93
N SER A 60 5.57 -5.02 4.39
CA SER A 60 5.09 -5.14 5.77
C SER A 60 3.70 -5.76 5.76
N ARG A 61 3.47 -6.75 6.63
CA ARG A 61 2.17 -7.41 6.83
C ARG A 61 1.63 -7.00 8.19
N GLY A 62 0.35 -6.65 8.24
CA GLY A 62 -0.29 -6.17 9.46
C GLY A 62 -0.13 -4.66 9.63
N ALA A 63 -0.75 -4.15 10.70
CA ALA A 63 -0.73 -2.74 11.02
C ALA A 63 0.71 -2.28 11.34
N MET A 64 1.01 -1.04 10.97
CA MET A 64 2.23 -0.36 11.35
C MET A 64 1.87 0.81 12.27
N THR A 65 2.70 1.06 13.26
CA THR A 65 2.71 2.33 13.97
C THR A 65 3.21 3.45 13.05
N GLU A 66 2.89 4.69 13.39
CA GLU A 66 3.41 5.87 12.68
C GLU A 66 4.94 5.90 12.70
N GLU A 67 5.57 5.53 13.82
CA GLU A 67 7.02 5.45 13.94
C GLU A 67 7.64 4.39 13.00
N GLU A 68 7.06 3.19 12.95
CA GLU A 68 7.50 2.14 12.01
C GLU A 68 7.34 2.58 10.55
N PHE A 69 6.25 3.28 10.24
CA PHE A 69 6.01 3.82 8.92
C PHE A 69 7.10 4.83 8.54
N HIS A 70 7.35 5.85 9.37
CA HIS A 70 8.37 6.86 9.10
C HIS A 70 9.77 6.24 8.96
N LYS A 71 10.15 5.33 9.87
CA LYS A 71 11.43 4.61 9.76
C LYS A 71 11.58 3.86 8.44
N SER A 72 10.50 3.23 7.96
CA SER A 72 10.52 2.49 6.70
C SER A 72 10.69 3.40 5.47
N ILE A 73 10.08 4.60 5.51
CA ILE A 73 10.20 5.61 4.46
C ILE A 73 11.61 6.23 4.48
N ASP A 74 12.12 6.60 5.65
CA ASP A 74 13.47 7.17 5.78
C ASP A 74 14.54 6.18 5.33
N ALA A 75 14.37 4.89 5.65
CA ALA A 75 15.25 3.83 5.18
C ALA A 75 15.20 3.66 3.65
N LEU A 76 14.00 3.69 3.05
CA LEU A 76 13.82 3.65 1.60
C LEU A 76 14.53 4.83 0.91
N LEU A 77 14.35 6.04 1.43
CA LEU A 77 14.90 7.29 0.86
C LEU A 77 16.41 7.45 1.09
N SER A 78 16.95 6.89 2.17
CA SER A 78 18.38 6.97 2.51
C SER A 78 19.25 6.02 1.70
N GLN A 79 18.64 5.16 0.88
CA GLN A 79 19.39 4.37 -0.10
C GLN A 79 20.04 5.32 -1.10
N LYS A 80 21.36 5.51 -0.99
CA LYS A 80 22.16 6.04 -2.10
C LYS A 80 21.82 5.18 -3.31
N GLY A 81 21.29 5.81 -4.36
CA GLY A 81 20.94 5.11 -5.60
C GLY A 81 22.07 4.16 -5.96
N LYS A 82 21.77 2.85 -5.95
CA LYS A 82 22.68 1.90 -6.58
C LYS A 82 22.78 2.34 -8.05
N PRO A 83 23.99 2.59 -8.57
CA PRO A 83 24.17 2.94 -9.96
C PRO A 83 23.59 1.87 -10.89
#